data_AF-A0A7X7QMS3-F1
#
_entry.id   AF-A0A7X7QMS3-F1
#
_cell.length_a   1.000
_cell.length_b   1.000
_cell.length_c   1.000
_cell.angle_alpha   90.00
_cell.angle_beta   90.00
_cell.angle_gamma   90.00
#
_symmetry.space_group_name_H-M   'P 1'
#
loop_
_entity.id
_entity.type
_entity.pdbx_description
1 polymer ?
#
loop_
_entity_poly.entity_id
_entity_poly.type
_entity_poly.pdbx_seq_one_letter_code
_entity_poly.pdbx_strand_id
1 'polypeptide(L)'
;MLQIETPCHGAVLNHRHGRQDASGLTVRVAGRAPLGARVKVQGVEAARAGTAFSAEVRLTAPWTTITASLEDTAGAASHQVRVLWDRHSRPRYRFSIDDNSFFLRDLVRQGHRSLFDCDYLAGLRRLHRDYGTRFTVNLFRFTPEKDLDLADFPARYRGEWQDNADWLRLAFHAEAEFPDRPYEYASPQKLAADLDCVAAEIERFAGAEAYAPPTVLHWGMCQPASLRVLRERGVTALSGMFRLGSHDRYDVNYNLDSRRSEYLSRHDALVDTDSGIVFSMIDLICNGTPVAETVPILQARMADPATAEVMDLFTHEQYFWPFYRNYVPDHFERLETAIRCVTEAGYAPVFLHEGLLGGTPPDVAGA
;
A
#
# COMPACT_ATOMS: atom_id res chain seq x y z
N MET A 1 31.01 -11.36 -9.65
CA MET A 1 30.08 -12.02 -8.70
C MET A 1 28.84 -12.46 -9.46
N LEU A 2 28.23 -13.59 -9.08
CA LEU A 2 26.93 -14.04 -9.61
C LEU A 2 25.79 -13.31 -8.88
N GLN A 3 24.87 -12.70 -9.63
CA GLN A 3 23.75 -11.97 -9.06
C GLN A 3 22.54 -12.01 -10.00
N ILE A 4 21.38 -12.32 -9.45
CA ILE A 4 20.08 -12.10 -10.12
C ILE A 4 19.69 -10.65 -9.89
N GLU A 5 19.42 -9.92 -10.98
CA GLU A 5 19.02 -8.51 -10.95
C GLU A 5 17.50 -8.36 -11.13
N THR A 6 16.87 -9.24 -11.91
CA THR A 6 15.42 -9.21 -12.16
C THR A 6 14.88 -10.64 -12.30
N PRO A 7 13.76 -10.99 -11.63
CA PRO A 7 13.10 -10.20 -10.58
C PRO A 7 13.99 -10.04 -9.34
N CYS A 8 13.75 -9.00 -8.54
CA CYS A 8 14.47 -8.79 -7.28
C CYS A 8 13.91 -9.72 -6.18
N HIS A 9 14.63 -9.82 -5.07
CA HIS A 9 14.13 -10.54 -3.89
C HIS A 9 12.94 -9.79 -3.30
N GLY A 10 11.82 -10.48 -3.08
CA GLY A 10 10.56 -9.89 -2.61
C GLY A 10 9.67 -9.36 -3.74
N ALA A 11 10.02 -9.52 -5.02
CA ALA A 11 9.16 -9.03 -6.10
C ALA A 11 7.78 -9.72 -6.07
N VAL A 12 6.72 -8.91 -6.19
CA VAL A 12 5.34 -9.39 -6.40
C VAL A 12 5.07 -9.36 -7.90
N LEU A 13 4.78 -10.52 -8.48
CA LEU A 13 4.64 -10.74 -9.91
C LEU A 13 3.21 -11.12 -10.25
N ASN A 14 2.72 -10.66 -11.40
CA ASN A 14 1.37 -10.92 -11.90
C ASN A 14 1.43 -11.16 -13.42
N HIS A 15 0.26 -11.29 -14.07
CA HIS A 15 0.14 -11.55 -15.51
C HIS A 15 0.84 -10.50 -16.40
N ARG A 16 1.06 -9.26 -15.93
CA ARG A 16 1.77 -8.20 -16.67
C ARG A 16 3.29 -8.39 -16.74
N HIS A 17 3.85 -9.19 -15.84
CA HIS A 17 5.29 -9.40 -15.72
C HIS A 17 5.83 -10.57 -16.57
N GLY A 18 4.97 -11.25 -17.31
CA GLY A 18 5.33 -12.44 -18.06
C GLY A 18 4.21 -12.96 -18.95
N ARG A 19 4.28 -14.25 -19.29
CA ARG A 19 3.21 -14.94 -20.03
C ARG A 19 2.51 -15.90 -19.08
N GLN A 20 1.25 -15.63 -18.77
CA GLN A 20 0.43 -16.48 -17.91
C GLN A 20 -0.45 -17.42 -18.76
N ASP A 21 -0.47 -18.70 -18.41
CA ASP A 21 -1.37 -19.72 -18.95
C ASP A 21 -1.90 -20.63 -17.83
N ALA A 22 -2.66 -21.67 -18.18
CA ALA A 22 -3.24 -22.59 -17.21
C ALA A 22 -2.20 -23.34 -16.34
N SER A 23 -0.96 -23.43 -16.80
CA SER A 23 0.14 -24.13 -16.14
C SER A 23 1.00 -23.25 -15.23
N GLY A 24 0.92 -21.92 -15.36
CA GLY A 24 1.71 -21.00 -14.53
C GLY A 24 1.99 -19.65 -15.17
N LEU A 25 2.83 -18.85 -14.50
CA LEU A 25 3.38 -17.60 -15.01
C LEU A 25 4.84 -17.81 -15.44
N THR A 26 5.13 -17.72 -16.73
CA THR A 26 6.53 -17.71 -17.22
C THR A 26 7.07 -16.30 -17.21
N VAL A 27 8.13 -16.07 -16.43
CA VAL A 27 8.84 -14.79 -16.32
C VAL A 27 10.27 -14.89 -16.83
N ARG A 28 10.82 -13.76 -17.27
CA ARG A 28 12.24 -13.65 -17.62
C ARG A 28 13.05 -13.35 -16.35
N VAL A 29 14.05 -14.17 -16.10
CA VAL A 29 15.09 -13.95 -15.09
C VAL A 29 16.32 -13.41 -15.79
N ALA A 30 16.92 -12.35 -15.25
CA ALA A 30 18.13 -11.74 -15.76
C ALA A 30 19.08 -11.35 -14.63
N GLY A 31 20.37 -11.31 -14.94
CA GLY A 31 21.39 -10.90 -13.98
C GLY A 31 22.80 -10.89 -14.57
N ARG A 32 23.79 -10.85 -13.69
CA ARG A 32 25.21 -10.79 -14.04
C ARG A 32 26.01 -11.92 -13.43
N ALA A 33 27.03 -12.36 -14.16
CA ALA A 33 28.01 -13.34 -13.72
C ALA A 33 29.37 -13.08 -14.41
N PRO A 34 30.50 -13.55 -13.84
CA PRO A 34 31.83 -13.42 -14.44
C PRO A 34 31.88 -13.88 -15.91
N LEU A 35 32.70 -13.22 -16.72
CA LEU A 35 32.84 -13.55 -18.15
C LEU A 35 33.26 -15.02 -18.32
N GLY A 36 32.64 -15.73 -19.27
CA GLY A 36 32.95 -17.14 -19.55
C GLY A 36 32.34 -18.15 -18.58
N ALA A 37 31.76 -17.71 -17.45
CA ALA A 37 31.07 -18.62 -16.54
C ALA A 37 29.82 -19.25 -17.17
N ARG A 38 29.64 -20.55 -16.94
CA ARG A 38 28.42 -21.29 -17.28
C ARG A 38 27.40 -21.11 -16.16
N VAL A 39 26.32 -20.41 -16.46
CA VAL A 39 25.26 -20.11 -15.50
C VAL A 39 24.07 -21.03 -15.75
N LYS A 40 23.53 -21.62 -14.67
CA LYS A 40 22.25 -22.32 -14.69
C LYS A 40 21.24 -21.54 -13.86
N VAL A 41 20.00 -21.45 -14.32
CA VAL A 41 18.86 -20.91 -13.56
C VAL A 41 17.85 -22.04 -13.41
N GLN A 42 17.49 -22.38 -12.17
CA GLN A 42 16.71 -23.59 -11.86
C GLN A 42 17.28 -24.87 -12.51
N GLY A 43 18.61 -24.97 -12.56
CA GLY A 43 19.30 -26.12 -13.17
C GLY A 43 19.37 -26.12 -14.70
N VAL A 44 18.67 -25.20 -15.39
CA VAL A 44 18.68 -25.06 -16.85
C VAL A 44 19.73 -24.04 -17.27
N GLU A 45 20.51 -24.34 -18.31
CA GLU A 45 21.54 -23.43 -18.83
C GLU A 45 20.94 -22.10 -19.30
N ALA A 46 21.49 -20.99 -18.79
CA ALA A 46 21.03 -19.65 -19.13
C ALA A 46 21.72 -19.13 -20.39
N ALA A 47 21.00 -18.34 -21.18
CA ALA A 47 21.59 -17.59 -22.28
C ALA A 47 22.60 -16.56 -21.73
N ARG A 48 23.74 -16.39 -22.42
CA ARG A 48 24.84 -15.50 -21.99
C ARG A 48 25.13 -14.44 -23.05
N ALA A 49 25.38 -13.21 -22.61
CA ALA A 49 25.87 -12.11 -23.43
C ALA A 49 26.89 -11.28 -22.62
N GLY A 50 28.18 -11.56 -22.82
CA GLY A 50 29.24 -10.99 -22.00
C GLY A 50 29.08 -11.39 -20.52
N THR A 51 28.90 -10.40 -19.64
CA THR A 51 28.65 -10.65 -18.21
C THR A 51 27.17 -10.89 -17.90
N ALA A 52 26.24 -10.57 -18.80
CA ALA A 52 24.81 -10.76 -18.59
C ALA A 52 24.39 -12.22 -18.79
N PHE A 53 23.40 -12.68 -18.03
CA PHE A 53 22.68 -13.93 -18.28
C PHE A 53 21.18 -13.70 -18.29
N SER A 54 20.43 -14.55 -18.99
CA SER A 54 18.98 -14.63 -18.85
C SER A 54 18.42 -16.03 -19.07
N ALA A 55 17.30 -16.34 -18.42
CA ALA A 55 16.57 -17.58 -18.58
C ALA A 55 15.06 -17.33 -18.41
N GLU A 56 14.22 -18.23 -18.91
CA GLU A 56 12.79 -18.24 -18.58
C GLU A 56 12.55 -19.19 -17.41
N VAL A 57 11.76 -18.74 -16.43
CA VAL A 57 11.36 -19.53 -15.26
C VAL A 57 9.85 -19.54 -15.18
N ARG A 58 9.26 -20.73 -15.02
CA ARG A 58 7.82 -20.89 -14.78
C ARG A 58 7.52 -20.94 -13.29
N LEU A 59 6.67 -20.03 -12.84
CA LEU A 59 6.13 -19.99 -11.50
C LEU A 59 4.82 -20.81 -11.49
N THR A 60 4.75 -21.81 -10.60
CA THR A 60 3.59 -22.71 -10.47
C THR A 60 2.98 -22.70 -9.08
N ALA A 61 3.61 -22.00 -8.14
CA ALA A 61 3.20 -21.87 -6.75
C ALA A 61 3.21 -20.39 -6.34
N PRO A 62 2.47 -19.97 -5.29
CA PRO A 62 2.48 -18.60 -4.79
C PRO A 62 3.89 -18.10 -4.52
N TRP A 63 4.71 -18.92 -3.88
CA TRP A 63 6.09 -18.60 -3.57
C TRP A 63 7.03 -19.45 -4.42
N THR A 64 8.01 -18.81 -5.03
CA THR A 64 9.08 -19.50 -5.76
C THR A 64 10.44 -18.92 -5.39
N THR A 65 11.38 -19.79 -4.98
CA THR A 65 12.80 -19.42 -4.86
C THR A 65 13.49 -19.70 -6.18
N ILE A 66 13.96 -18.64 -6.85
CA ILE A 66 14.72 -18.72 -8.09
C ILE A 66 16.20 -18.78 -7.74
N THR A 67 16.85 -19.88 -8.12
CA THR A 67 18.29 -20.08 -7.90
C THR A 67 19.04 -19.93 -9.22
N ALA A 68 20.00 -19.00 -9.25
CA ALA A 68 21.06 -18.99 -10.24
C ALA A 68 22.31 -19.63 -9.63
N SER A 69 22.98 -20.50 -10.37
CA SER A 69 24.25 -21.10 -9.96
C SER A 69 25.27 -21.06 -11.10
N LEU A 70 26.54 -21.04 -10.73
CA LEU A 70 27.65 -21.30 -11.64
C LEU A 70 28.64 -22.23 -10.97
N GLU A 71 29.31 -23.03 -11.79
CA GLU A 71 30.47 -23.83 -11.42
C GLU A 71 31.57 -23.48 -12.42
N ASP A 72 32.71 -23.00 -11.90
CA ASP A 72 33.91 -22.76 -12.67
C ASP A 72 35.15 -23.37 -11.99
N THR A 73 36.32 -23.17 -12.58
CA THR A 73 37.58 -23.69 -12.04
C THR A 73 38.00 -23.05 -10.71
N ALA A 74 37.37 -21.93 -10.32
CA ALA A 74 37.62 -21.23 -9.06
C ALA A 74 36.61 -21.59 -7.96
N GLY A 75 35.49 -22.26 -8.29
CA GLY A 75 34.55 -22.84 -7.34
C GLY A 75 33.09 -22.80 -7.80
N ALA A 76 32.19 -23.17 -6.89
CA ALA A 76 30.75 -23.06 -7.08
C ALA A 76 30.23 -21.78 -6.42
N ALA A 77 29.34 -21.05 -7.08
CA ALA A 77 28.63 -19.91 -6.51
C ALA A 77 27.13 -20.01 -6.82
N SER A 78 26.30 -19.51 -5.91
CA SER A 78 24.85 -19.41 -6.12
C SER A 78 24.29 -18.09 -5.61
N HIS A 79 23.20 -17.64 -6.21
CA HIS A 79 22.42 -16.49 -5.76
C HIS A 79 20.93 -16.82 -5.86
N GLN A 80 20.18 -16.48 -4.82
CA GLN A 80 18.76 -16.80 -4.72
C GLN A 80 17.93 -15.54 -4.55
N VAL A 81 16.79 -15.50 -5.22
CA VAL A 81 15.72 -14.51 -4.97
C VAL A 81 14.42 -15.26 -4.74
N ARG A 82 13.59 -14.76 -3.83
CA ARG A 82 12.26 -15.32 -3.56
C ARG A 82 11.23 -14.34 -4.07
N VAL A 83 10.27 -14.83 -4.85
CA VAL A 83 9.21 -14.01 -5.46
C VAL A 83 7.83 -14.53 -5.08
N LEU A 84 6.86 -13.62 -5.03
CA LEU A 84 5.45 -13.89 -4.77
C LEU A 84 4.66 -13.72 -6.07
N TRP A 85 3.91 -14.74 -6.47
CA TRP A 85 3.02 -14.70 -7.62
C TRP A 85 1.59 -14.36 -7.17
N ASP A 86 1.13 -13.17 -7.54
CA ASP A 86 -0.26 -12.76 -7.47
C ASP A 86 -1.05 -13.38 -8.64
N ARG A 87 -1.37 -14.66 -8.50
CA ARG A 87 -2.01 -15.50 -9.52
C ARG A 87 -3.35 -14.96 -10.02
N HIS A 88 -4.11 -14.37 -9.11
CA HIS A 88 -5.47 -13.88 -9.34
C HIS A 88 -5.51 -12.36 -9.47
N SER A 89 -4.37 -11.75 -9.79
CA SER A 89 -4.29 -10.30 -9.95
C SER A 89 -5.24 -9.82 -11.05
N ARG A 90 -5.82 -8.66 -10.78
CA ARG A 90 -6.62 -7.87 -11.70
C ARG A 90 -6.39 -6.39 -11.41
N PRO A 91 -6.60 -5.50 -12.40
CA PRO A 91 -6.60 -4.06 -12.18
C PRO A 91 -7.53 -3.67 -11.01
N ARG A 92 -6.97 -3.01 -10.00
CA ARG A 92 -7.70 -2.58 -8.80
C ARG A 92 -7.13 -1.32 -8.22
N TYR A 93 -7.95 -0.58 -7.48
CA TYR A 93 -7.52 0.63 -6.82
C TYR A 93 -7.99 0.66 -5.36
N ARG A 94 -7.21 1.32 -4.52
CA ARG A 94 -7.66 1.70 -3.17
C ARG A 94 -7.87 3.21 -3.11
N PHE A 95 -8.68 3.65 -2.15
CA PHE A 95 -8.71 5.06 -1.77
C PHE A 95 -8.53 5.20 -0.26
N SER A 96 -7.41 5.78 0.16
CA SER A 96 -7.12 6.08 1.57
C SER A 96 -7.30 7.56 1.84
N ILE A 97 -7.68 7.92 3.06
CA ILE A 97 -7.70 9.31 3.50
C ILE A 97 -6.98 9.40 4.82
N ASP A 98 -5.96 10.26 4.87
CA ASP A 98 -5.09 10.43 6.02
C ASP A 98 -5.48 11.66 6.84
N ASP A 99 -4.89 11.74 8.03
CA ASP A 99 -5.02 12.85 8.97
C ASP A 99 -6.46 13.15 9.45
N ASN A 100 -7.28 12.11 9.63
CA ASN A 100 -8.66 12.33 10.00
C ASN A 100 -8.85 12.52 11.51
N SER A 101 -9.52 13.61 11.87
CA SER A 101 -10.02 13.90 13.21
C SER A 101 -11.10 15.00 13.22
N PHE A 102 -11.17 15.82 12.17
CA PHE A 102 -12.01 17.00 12.14
C PHE A 102 -13.48 16.68 11.90
N PHE A 103 -13.82 15.71 11.05
CA PHE A 103 -15.21 15.30 10.82
C PHE A 103 -15.81 14.68 12.09
N LEU A 104 -15.01 13.96 12.88
CA LEU A 104 -15.44 13.43 14.19
C LEU A 104 -15.76 14.57 15.14
N ARG A 105 -14.89 15.60 15.18
CA ARG A 105 -15.13 16.82 15.95
C ARG A 105 -16.38 17.56 15.49
N ASP A 106 -16.61 17.66 14.18
CA ASP A 106 -17.81 18.28 13.62
C ASP A 106 -19.09 17.52 14.03
N LEU A 107 -19.11 16.20 13.86
CA LEU A 107 -20.22 15.32 14.28
C LEU A 107 -20.57 15.47 15.76
N VAL A 108 -19.57 15.64 16.63
CA VAL A 108 -19.78 15.86 18.07
C VAL A 108 -20.31 17.27 18.33
N ARG A 109 -19.65 18.30 17.79
CA ARG A 109 -19.98 19.70 18.06
C ARG A 109 -21.35 20.13 17.53
N GLN A 110 -21.69 19.70 16.31
CA GLN A 110 -22.96 20.05 15.68
C GLN A 110 -24.11 19.17 16.15
N GLY A 111 -23.82 18.03 16.79
CA GLY A 111 -24.87 17.11 17.23
C GLY A 111 -25.65 16.51 16.07
N HIS A 112 -24.97 16.23 14.95
CA HIS A 112 -25.54 15.61 13.75
C HIS A 112 -26.35 14.35 14.09
N ARG A 113 -27.45 14.11 13.35
CA ARG A 113 -28.33 12.96 13.58
C ARG A 113 -27.85 11.72 12.85
N SER A 114 -27.24 11.93 11.69
CA SER A 114 -26.59 10.91 10.85
C SER A 114 -25.12 11.25 10.64
N LEU A 115 -24.28 10.23 10.41
CA LEU A 115 -22.92 10.42 9.89
C LEU A 115 -22.90 11.29 8.63
N PHE A 116 -23.90 11.09 7.76
CA PHE A 116 -23.97 11.74 6.45
C PHE A 116 -24.66 13.11 6.47
N ASP A 117 -24.98 13.64 7.65
CA ASP A 117 -25.28 15.07 7.82
C ASP A 117 -23.98 15.91 7.81
N CYS A 118 -22.81 15.26 7.98
CA CYS A 118 -21.51 15.88 7.80
C CYS A 118 -21.16 15.96 6.29
N ASP A 119 -20.95 17.17 5.77
CA ASP A 119 -20.70 17.41 4.33
C ASP A 119 -19.52 16.59 3.78
N TYR A 120 -18.48 16.40 4.60
CA TYR A 120 -17.34 15.56 4.25
C TYR A 120 -17.75 14.10 3.98
N LEU A 121 -18.45 13.47 4.93
CA LEU A 121 -18.90 12.08 4.79
C LEU A 121 -19.99 11.94 3.72
N ALA A 122 -20.86 12.94 3.57
CA ALA A 122 -21.84 12.99 2.49
C ALA A 122 -21.19 12.99 1.10
N GLY A 123 -20.08 13.73 0.95
CA GLY A 123 -19.28 13.73 -0.28
C GLY A 123 -18.64 12.38 -0.57
N LEU A 124 -18.08 11.70 0.43
CA LEU A 124 -17.54 10.34 0.26
C LEU A 124 -18.64 9.34 -0.13
N ARG A 125 -19.81 9.42 0.51
CA ARG A 125 -20.96 8.57 0.18
C ARG A 125 -21.45 8.80 -1.25
N ARG A 126 -21.42 10.04 -1.74
CA ARG A 126 -21.71 10.35 -3.15
C ARG A 126 -20.74 9.63 -4.08
N LEU A 127 -19.44 9.74 -3.84
CA LEU A 127 -18.41 9.08 -4.65
C LEU A 127 -18.55 7.55 -4.62
N HIS A 128 -18.85 6.97 -3.45
CA HIS A 128 -19.15 5.55 -3.35
C HIS A 128 -20.37 5.15 -4.20
N ARG A 129 -21.48 5.90 -4.10
CA ARG A 129 -22.69 5.59 -4.88
C ARG A 129 -22.44 5.70 -6.40
N ASP A 130 -21.67 6.70 -6.80
CA ASP A 130 -21.49 7.04 -8.21
C ASP A 130 -20.42 6.14 -8.89
N TYR A 131 -19.40 5.69 -8.14
CA TYR A 131 -18.25 4.94 -8.69
C TYR A 131 -17.92 3.61 -7.97
N GLY A 132 -18.66 3.24 -6.93
CA GLY A 132 -18.42 2.05 -6.11
C GLY A 132 -17.22 2.15 -5.17
N THR A 133 -16.57 3.32 -5.08
CA THR A 133 -15.32 3.51 -4.31
C THR A 133 -15.45 3.02 -2.87
N ARG A 134 -14.38 2.39 -2.38
CA ARG A 134 -14.22 2.00 -0.98
C ARG A 134 -13.14 2.86 -0.35
N PHE A 135 -13.43 3.43 0.82
CA PHE A 135 -12.59 4.39 1.53
C PHE A 135 -12.10 3.80 2.85
N THR A 136 -10.79 3.84 3.06
CA THR A 136 -10.21 3.71 4.40
C THR A 136 -9.88 5.10 4.92
N VAL A 137 -10.42 5.44 6.08
CA VAL A 137 -10.28 6.73 6.75
C VAL A 137 -9.37 6.54 7.96
N ASN A 138 -8.13 7.02 7.86
CA ASN A 138 -7.10 6.83 8.86
C ASN A 138 -7.21 7.92 9.93
N LEU A 139 -7.46 7.51 11.17
CA LEU A 139 -7.79 8.38 12.30
C LEU A 139 -6.58 8.70 13.17
N PHE A 140 -6.55 9.94 13.65
CA PHE A 140 -5.83 10.29 14.86
C PHE A 140 -6.66 10.00 16.10
N ARG A 141 -5.98 9.73 17.23
CA ARG A 141 -6.66 9.70 18.54
C ARG A 141 -7.14 11.09 18.96
N PHE A 142 -6.31 12.11 18.77
CA PHE A 142 -6.62 13.48 19.16
C PHE A 142 -6.68 14.40 17.96
N THR A 143 -7.58 15.38 18.03
CA THR A 143 -7.50 16.55 17.17
C THR A 143 -6.23 17.35 17.48
N PRO A 144 -5.71 18.16 16.54
CA PRO A 144 -4.50 18.97 16.74
C PRO A 144 -4.61 19.92 17.95
N GLU A 145 -5.78 20.52 18.15
CA GLU A 145 -6.06 21.40 19.29
C GLU A 145 -6.35 20.63 20.59
N LYS A 146 -6.38 19.29 20.55
CA LYS A 146 -6.74 18.39 21.67
C LYS A 146 -8.11 18.71 22.27
N ASP A 147 -9.02 19.18 21.42
CA ASP A 147 -10.41 19.52 21.77
C ASP A 147 -11.38 18.36 21.53
N LEU A 148 -10.87 17.21 21.06
CA LEU A 148 -11.55 15.92 21.00
C LEU A 148 -10.52 14.78 21.19
N ASP A 149 -10.82 13.83 22.08
CA ASP A 149 -10.23 12.48 22.11
C ASP A 149 -11.26 11.51 21.46
N LEU A 150 -10.81 10.48 20.73
CA LEU A 150 -11.68 9.41 20.25
C LEU A 150 -12.49 8.76 21.37
N ALA A 151 -11.97 8.73 22.59
CA ALA A 151 -12.70 8.27 23.78
C ALA A 151 -14.01 9.04 24.03
N ASP A 152 -14.07 10.32 23.63
CA ASP A 152 -15.24 11.17 23.78
C ASP A 152 -16.25 11.00 22.62
N PHE A 153 -15.87 10.29 21.54
CA PHE A 153 -16.75 10.10 20.40
C PHE A 153 -17.90 9.14 20.73
N PRO A 154 -19.17 9.51 20.45
CA PRO A 154 -20.33 8.78 20.90
C PRO A 154 -20.58 7.51 20.07
N ALA A 155 -21.03 6.43 20.73
CA ALA A 155 -21.40 5.19 20.06
C ALA A 155 -22.77 5.25 19.35
N ARG A 156 -23.45 6.42 19.32
CA ARG A 156 -24.79 6.56 18.71
C ARG A 156 -24.80 6.28 17.21
N TYR A 157 -23.66 6.47 16.53
CA TYR A 157 -23.51 6.24 15.09
C TYR A 157 -23.08 4.80 14.76
N ARG A 158 -22.93 3.92 15.76
CA ARG A 158 -22.38 2.57 15.57
C ARG A 158 -23.13 1.77 14.49
N GLY A 159 -24.47 1.84 14.48
CA GLY A 159 -25.28 1.17 13.47
C GLY A 159 -24.97 1.67 12.05
N GLU A 160 -24.86 2.99 11.86
CA GLU A 160 -24.50 3.55 10.54
C GLU A 160 -23.10 3.16 10.09
N TRP A 161 -22.13 3.08 11.00
CA TRP A 161 -20.79 2.56 10.65
C TRP A 161 -20.85 1.11 10.18
N GLN A 162 -21.55 0.25 10.92
CA GLN A 162 -21.69 -1.16 10.57
C GLN A 162 -22.43 -1.36 9.24
N ASP A 163 -23.50 -0.59 9.01
CA ASP A 163 -24.29 -0.64 7.78
C ASP A 163 -23.52 -0.19 6.53
N ASN A 164 -22.38 0.50 6.70
CA ASN A 164 -21.55 1.03 5.62
C ASN A 164 -20.13 0.42 5.59
N ALA A 165 -19.85 -0.58 6.41
CA ALA A 165 -18.52 -1.17 6.59
C ALA A 165 -17.97 -1.89 5.32
N ASP A 166 -18.83 -2.19 4.36
CA ASP A 166 -18.44 -2.76 3.07
C ASP A 166 -17.72 -1.76 2.16
N TRP A 167 -17.91 -0.45 2.39
CA TRP A 167 -17.28 0.61 1.61
C TRP A 167 -16.59 1.70 2.42
N LEU A 168 -16.90 1.88 3.70
CA LEU A 168 -16.31 2.90 4.56
C LEU A 168 -15.71 2.24 5.80
N ARG A 169 -14.38 2.28 5.93
CA ARG A 169 -13.67 1.72 7.09
C ARG A 169 -12.78 2.74 7.76
N LEU A 170 -12.56 2.52 9.04
CA LEU A 170 -11.72 3.34 9.91
C LEU A 170 -10.46 2.56 10.26
N ALA A 171 -9.33 3.23 10.24
CA ALA A 171 -8.06 2.62 10.62
C ALA A 171 -7.22 3.57 11.47
N PHE A 172 -6.19 3.02 12.10
CA PHE A 172 -5.21 3.79 12.84
C PHE A 172 -4.30 4.61 11.91
N HIS A 173 -4.01 5.86 12.29
CA HIS A 173 -2.96 6.66 11.65
C HIS A 173 -1.81 7.00 12.61
N ALA A 174 -2.16 7.60 13.75
CA ALA A 174 -1.27 7.88 14.89
C ALA A 174 -2.08 8.31 16.12
N GLU A 175 -1.39 8.61 17.21
CA GLU A 175 -1.98 9.29 18.37
C GLU A 175 -2.45 10.72 18.03
N ALA A 176 -1.65 11.50 17.29
CA ALA A 176 -1.96 12.87 16.89
C ALA A 176 -1.20 13.27 15.62
N GLU A 177 -1.58 14.40 15.01
CA GLU A 177 -0.87 15.00 13.86
C GLU A 177 0.56 15.40 14.20
N PHE A 178 0.81 15.87 15.42
CA PHE A 178 2.13 16.35 15.82
C PHE A 178 2.72 15.53 16.96
N PRO A 179 4.04 15.25 16.91
CA PRO A 179 4.99 15.62 15.85
C PRO A 179 4.82 14.79 14.58
N ASP A 180 5.21 15.34 13.42
CA ASP A 180 5.11 14.73 12.08
C ASP A 180 5.53 13.24 12.05
N ARG A 181 6.66 12.88 12.66
CA ARG A 181 7.23 11.52 12.53
C ARG A 181 7.22 10.77 13.86
N PRO A 182 6.04 10.49 14.44
CA PRO A 182 5.95 9.99 15.81
C PRO A 182 6.55 8.59 15.92
N TYR A 183 6.57 7.82 14.83
CA TYR A 183 7.01 6.43 14.83
C TYR A 183 8.39 6.17 14.21
N GLU A 184 9.04 7.18 13.60
CA GLU A 184 10.33 6.98 12.91
C GLU A 184 11.39 6.41 13.85
N TYR A 185 11.44 6.88 15.10
CA TYR A 185 12.37 6.41 16.13
C TYR A 185 11.69 5.85 17.38
N ALA A 186 10.37 5.60 17.31
CA ALA A 186 9.63 5.01 18.42
C ALA A 186 9.98 3.53 18.59
N SER A 187 9.84 3.04 19.82
CA SER A 187 9.91 1.61 20.07
C SER A 187 8.71 0.88 19.45
N PRO A 188 8.85 -0.39 19.07
CA PRO A 188 7.72 -1.20 18.62
C PRO A 188 6.58 -1.23 19.63
N GLN A 189 6.88 -1.16 20.94
CA GLN A 189 5.89 -1.14 22.02
C GLN A 189 5.05 0.15 22.03
N LYS A 190 5.64 1.32 21.73
CA LYS A 190 4.87 2.56 21.64
C LYS A 190 3.90 2.52 20.47
N LEU A 191 4.38 2.12 19.28
CA LEU A 191 3.52 1.98 18.11
C LEU A 191 2.41 0.96 18.33
N ALA A 192 2.72 -0.18 18.94
CA ALA A 192 1.72 -1.16 19.36
C ALA A 192 0.65 -0.55 20.27
N ALA A 193 1.05 0.13 21.34
CA ALA A 193 0.14 0.70 22.31
C ALA A 193 -0.79 1.75 21.69
N ASP A 194 -0.27 2.61 20.82
CA ASP A 194 -1.06 3.62 20.13
C ASP A 194 -2.06 3.00 19.15
N LEU A 195 -1.62 2.02 18.36
CA LEU A 195 -2.46 1.29 17.43
C LEU A 195 -3.59 0.59 18.19
N ASP A 196 -3.27 -0.14 19.25
CA ASP A 196 -4.24 -0.87 20.07
C ASP A 196 -5.24 0.09 20.71
N CYS A 197 -4.80 1.27 21.16
CA CYS A 197 -5.67 2.29 21.73
C CYS A 197 -6.68 2.82 20.70
N VAL A 198 -6.23 3.21 19.51
CA VAL A 198 -7.13 3.73 18.46
C VAL A 198 -8.04 2.64 17.92
N ALA A 199 -7.53 1.42 17.73
CA ALA A 199 -8.33 0.28 17.29
C ALA A 199 -9.46 -0.02 18.29
N ALA A 200 -9.16 -0.04 19.59
CA ALA A 200 -10.17 -0.25 20.63
C ALA A 200 -11.26 0.82 20.61
N GLU A 201 -10.90 2.09 20.39
CA GLU A 201 -11.89 3.17 20.27
C GLU A 201 -12.75 3.04 19.01
N ILE A 202 -12.16 2.74 17.85
CA ILE A 202 -12.90 2.46 16.61
C ILE A 202 -13.89 1.31 16.85
N GLU A 203 -13.42 0.20 17.41
CA GLU A 203 -14.29 -0.94 17.71
C GLU A 203 -15.40 -0.58 18.70
N ARG A 204 -15.16 0.33 19.65
CA ARG A 204 -16.16 0.80 20.62
C ARG A 204 -17.27 1.63 19.96
N PHE A 205 -16.94 2.61 19.13
CA PHE A 205 -17.94 3.52 18.57
C PHE A 205 -18.48 3.12 17.19
N ALA A 206 -17.73 2.35 16.40
CA ALA A 206 -18.07 1.97 15.02
C ALA A 206 -18.28 0.46 14.82
N GLY A 207 -17.74 -0.38 15.72
CA GLY A 207 -17.81 -1.83 15.60
C GLY A 207 -16.65 -2.45 14.84
N ALA A 208 -16.44 -3.75 15.05
CA ALA A 208 -15.30 -4.48 14.49
C ALA A 208 -15.37 -4.58 12.95
N GLU A 209 -16.57 -4.56 12.39
CA GLU A 209 -16.79 -4.58 10.94
C GLU A 209 -16.24 -3.32 10.26
N ALA A 210 -16.34 -2.18 10.94
CA ALA A 210 -15.87 -0.90 10.44
C ALA A 210 -14.36 -0.68 10.65
N TYR A 211 -13.69 -1.51 11.47
CA TYR A 211 -12.25 -1.43 11.68
C TYR A 211 -11.48 -2.09 10.52
N ALA A 212 -10.40 -1.45 10.12
CA ALA A 212 -9.40 -2.00 9.21
C ALA A 212 -8.00 -1.91 9.83
N PRO A 213 -7.16 -2.96 9.70
CA PRO A 213 -5.73 -2.83 9.95
C PRO A 213 -5.14 -1.69 9.11
N PRO A 214 -4.25 -0.87 9.69
CA PRO A 214 -3.71 0.29 9.00
C PRO A 214 -2.88 -0.14 7.79
N THR A 215 -3.03 0.62 6.71
CA THR A 215 -2.23 0.46 5.49
C THR A 215 -1.35 1.67 5.22
N VAL A 216 -1.38 2.68 6.10
CA VAL A 216 -0.47 3.83 6.14
C VAL A 216 -0.29 4.23 7.59
N LEU A 217 0.97 4.39 8.01
CA LEU A 217 1.28 5.04 9.29
C LEU A 217 1.47 6.54 9.06
N HIS A 218 1.26 7.37 10.07
CA HIS A 218 1.58 8.79 9.94
C HIS A 218 3.04 8.99 9.49
N TRP A 219 3.19 9.71 8.36
CA TRP A 219 4.44 9.88 7.60
C TRP A 219 5.10 8.62 7.02
N GLY A 220 4.47 7.45 7.11
CA GLY A 220 4.99 6.21 6.53
C GLY A 220 6.38 5.84 7.02
N MET A 221 6.70 6.18 8.28
CA MET A 221 8.00 5.91 8.90
C MET A 221 7.84 5.09 10.17
N CYS A 222 8.58 3.99 10.26
CA CYS A 222 8.73 3.22 11.50
C CYS A 222 10.09 2.53 11.54
N GLN A 223 10.50 2.07 12.72
CA GLN A 223 11.68 1.19 12.82
C GLN A 223 11.39 -0.18 12.18
N PRO A 224 12.36 -0.84 11.52
CA PRO A 224 12.15 -2.17 10.92
C PRO A 224 11.64 -3.22 11.93
N ALA A 225 12.07 -3.12 13.19
CA ALA A 225 11.59 -3.99 14.27
C ALA A 225 10.07 -3.90 14.52
N SER A 226 9.44 -2.78 14.12
CA SER A 226 8.00 -2.58 14.25
C SER A 226 7.18 -3.35 13.21
N LEU A 227 7.76 -3.76 12.09
CA LEU A 227 7.02 -4.47 11.03
C LEU A 227 6.40 -5.77 11.53
N ARG A 228 7.13 -6.52 12.39
CA ARG A 228 6.59 -7.73 13.02
C ARG A 228 5.40 -7.43 13.93
N VAL A 229 5.50 -6.36 14.73
CA VAL A 229 4.45 -5.93 15.66
C VAL A 229 3.18 -5.52 14.91
N LEU A 230 3.34 -4.85 13.77
CA LEU A 230 2.24 -4.52 12.86
C LEU A 230 1.62 -5.78 12.25
N ARG A 231 2.46 -6.72 11.81
CA ARG A 231 2.00 -8.00 11.25
C ARG A 231 1.15 -8.80 12.24
N GLU A 232 1.58 -8.86 13.50
CA GLU A 232 0.85 -9.52 14.60
C GLU A 232 -0.52 -8.85 14.88
N ARG A 233 -0.71 -7.60 14.46
CA ARG A 233 -1.97 -6.83 14.53
C ARG A 233 -2.75 -6.83 13.21
N GLY A 234 -2.45 -7.77 12.32
CA GLY A 234 -3.20 -7.96 11.09
C GLY A 234 -2.80 -7.06 9.93
N VAL A 235 -1.77 -6.22 10.06
CA VAL A 235 -1.24 -5.44 8.92
C VAL A 235 -0.65 -6.39 7.89
N THR A 236 -1.20 -6.37 6.69
CA THR A 236 -0.76 -7.19 5.53
C THR A 236 -0.07 -6.34 4.47
N ALA A 237 -0.39 -5.05 4.40
CA ALA A 237 0.12 -4.12 3.40
C ALA A 237 0.41 -2.74 3.98
N LEU A 238 1.43 -2.07 3.47
CA LEU A 238 1.82 -0.71 3.85
C LEU A 238 2.18 0.13 2.62
N SER A 239 1.46 1.22 2.42
CA SER A 239 1.67 2.11 1.28
C SER A 239 2.64 3.24 1.61
N GLY A 240 3.54 3.56 0.69
CA GLY A 240 4.53 4.62 0.85
C GLY A 240 4.87 5.31 -0.47
N MET A 241 5.64 6.39 -0.40
CA MET A 241 6.02 7.13 -1.60
C MET A 241 7.27 6.54 -2.25
N PHE A 242 8.23 6.08 -1.42
CA PHE A 242 9.51 5.51 -1.87
C PHE A 242 10.26 6.40 -2.88
N ARG A 243 10.08 7.72 -2.81
CA ARG A 243 10.76 8.67 -3.69
C ARG A 243 12.06 9.11 -3.06
N LEU A 244 13.10 9.23 -3.88
CA LEU A 244 14.36 9.83 -3.46
C LEU A 244 14.12 11.31 -3.22
N GLY A 245 14.19 11.71 -1.95
CA GLY A 245 14.00 13.09 -1.50
C GLY A 245 15.29 13.89 -1.54
N SER A 246 15.29 14.98 -0.77
CA SER A 246 16.50 15.78 -0.57
C SER A 246 17.58 14.97 0.16
N HIS A 247 18.85 15.31 -0.08
CA HIS A 247 20.01 14.67 0.55
C HIS A 247 20.20 13.17 0.21
N ASP A 248 19.74 12.73 -0.97
CA ASP A 248 19.90 11.35 -1.45
C ASP A 248 19.34 10.28 -0.48
N ARG A 249 18.25 10.63 0.22
CA ARG A 249 17.53 9.73 1.12
C ARG A 249 16.11 9.47 0.60
N TYR A 250 15.70 8.20 0.62
CA TYR A 250 14.31 7.83 0.41
C TYR A 250 13.48 8.26 1.62
N ASP A 251 12.26 8.72 1.34
CA ASP A 251 11.33 9.20 2.36
C ASP A 251 9.96 8.54 2.22
N VAL A 252 9.19 8.53 3.32
CA VAL A 252 7.89 7.84 3.44
C VAL A 252 8.03 6.40 2.94
N ASN A 253 9.04 5.72 3.48
CA ASN A 253 9.55 4.45 2.96
C ASN A 253 9.73 3.37 4.04
N TYR A 254 9.17 3.58 5.24
CA TYR A 254 9.23 2.65 6.37
C TYR A 254 10.65 2.23 6.78
N ASN A 255 11.64 3.12 6.58
CA ASN A 255 13.06 2.84 6.80
C ASN A 255 13.58 1.61 6.03
N LEU A 256 13.01 1.30 4.87
CA LEU A 256 13.59 0.34 3.95
C LEU A 256 14.93 0.84 3.40
N ASP A 257 15.82 -0.08 3.04
CA ASP A 257 17.08 0.28 2.39
C ASP A 257 16.85 0.87 0.99
N SER A 258 17.89 1.54 0.48
CA SER A 258 17.85 2.23 -0.81
C SER A 258 17.54 1.30 -1.99
N ARG A 259 17.94 0.02 -1.95
CA ARG A 259 17.68 -0.91 -3.05
C ARG A 259 16.21 -1.27 -3.13
N ARG A 260 15.58 -1.58 -1.99
CA ARG A 260 14.14 -1.87 -1.93
C ARG A 260 13.31 -0.63 -2.25
N SER A 261 13.70 0.53 -1.73
CA SER A 261 13.01 1.79 -2.00
C SER A 261 13.10 2.19 -3.48
N GLU A 262 14.28 2.04 -4.09
CA GLU A 262 14.47 2.27 -5.53
C GLU A 262 13.58 1.37 -6.38
N TYR A 263 13.47 0.08 -6.01
CA TYR A 263 12.60 -0.85 -6.72
C TYR A 263 11.12 -0.41 -6.63
N LEU A 264 10.64 -0.11 -5.42
CA LEU A 264 9.27 0.35 -5.17
C LEU A 264 8.93 1.67 -5.85
N SER A 265 9.91 2.57 -6.04
CA SER A 265 9.70 3.81 -6.79
C SER A 265 9.24 3.61 -8.25
N ARG A 266 9.40 2.38 -8.78
CA ARG A 266 9.11 2.00 -10.16
C ARG A 266 8.18 0.78 -10.29
N HIS A 267 7.70 0.21 -9.19
CA HIS A 267 6.87 -1.00 -9.22
C HIS A 267 5.74 -0.90 -8.19
N ASP A 268 4.60 -1.51 -8.50
CA ASP A 268 3.41 -1.51 -7.64
C ASP A 268 3.70 -2.04 -6.24
N ALA A 269 4.50 -3.11 -6.12
CA ALA A 269 4.64 -3.82 -4.86
C ALA A 269 5.94 -4.59 -4.65
N LEU A 270 6.31 -4.74 -3.38
CA LEU A 270 7.43 -5.54 -2.91
C LEU A 270 7.05 -6.15 -1.56
N VAL A 271 7.15 -7.47 -1.42
CA VAL A 271 6.97 -8.15 -0.14
C VAL A 271 8.28 -8.19 0.64
N ASP A 272 8.24 -7.75 1.88
CA ASP A 272 9.30 -8.02 2.85
C ASP A 272 9.11 -9.43 3.38
N THR A 273 10.01 -10.34 3.00
CA THR A 273 9.85 -11.78 3.29
C THR A 273 9.97 -12.12 4.76
N ASP A 274 10.57 -11.24 5.57
CA ASP A 274 10.81 -11.47 6.99
C ASP A 274 9.56 -11.17 7.82
N SER A 275 8.87 -10.05 7.53
CA SER A 275 7.60 -9.69 8.16
C SER A 275 6.38 -10.27 7.44
N GLY A 276 6.50 -10.57 6.14
CA GLY A 276 5.37 -10.93 5.27
C GLY A 276 4.47 -9.75 4.89
N ILE A 277 4.86 -8.51 5.19
CA ILE A 277 4.13 -7.30 4.79
C ILE A 277 4.47 -6.97 3.34
N VAL A 278 3.43 -6.62 2.58
CA VAL A 278 3.58 -6.12 1.20
C VAL A 278 3.63 -4.60 1.22
N PHE A 279 4.73 -4.04 0.76
CA PHE A 279 4.83 -2.60 0.51
C PHE A 279 4.24 -2.26 -0.84
N SER A 280 3.45 -1.19 -0.92
CA SER A 280 2.85 -0.70 -2.18
C SER A 280 3.16 0.78 -2.44
N MET A 281 3.38 1.14 -3.69
CA MET A 281 3.71 2.51 -4.09
C MET A 281 2.44 3.36 -4.16
N ILE A 282 2.50 4.60 -3.65
CA ILE A 282 1.42 5.56 -3.76
C ILE A 282 1.47 6.33 -5.08
N ASP A 283 0.50 6.09 -5.95
CA ASP A 283 0.43 6.68 -7.29
C ASP A 283 0.07 8.18 -7.28
N LEU A 284 -0.93 8.56 -6.47
CA LEU A 284 -1.50 9.91 -6.51
C LEU A 284 -1.97 10.43 -5.15
N ILE A 285 -1.62 11.68 -4.86
CA ILE A 285 -2.07 12.44 -3.68
C ILE A 285 -3.02 13.54 -4.12
N CYS A 286 -4.33 13.30 -4.01
CA CYS A 286 -5.34 14.13 -4.64
C CYS A 286 -5.33 15.58 -4.15
N ASN A 287 -5.14 15.83 -2.85
CA ASN A 287 -5.07 17.22 -2.34
C ASN A 287 -3.87 18.01 -2.89
N GLY A 288 -2.78 17.33 -3.26
CA GLY A 288 -1.58 17.94 -3.83
C GLY A 288 -1.58 18.06 -5.35
N THR A 289 -2.49 17.37 -6.05
CA THR A 289 -2.52 17.32 -7.51
C THR A 289 -3.68 18.14 -8.08
N PRO A 290 -3.42 19.11 -8.99
CA PRO A 290 -4.48 19.83 -9.70
C PRO A 290 -5.36 18.90 -10.57
N VAL A 291 -6.63 19.28 -10.76
CA VAL A 291 -7.58 18.54 -11.61
C VAL A 291 -7.02 18.29 -13.02
N ALA A 292 -6.42 19.31 -13.64
CA ALA A 292 -5.86 19.25 -14.99
C ALA A 292 -4.68 18.26 -15.14
N GLU A 293 -3.97 17.96 -14.06
CA GLU A 293 -2.80 17.06 -14.07
C GLU A 293 -3.15 15.62 -13.68
N THR A 294 -4.30 15.43 -13.04
CA THR A 294 -4.73 14.14 -12.47
C THR A 294 -4.79 13.03 -13.52
N VAL A 295 -5.53 13.26 -14.62
CA VAL A 295 -5.69 12.25 -15.69
C VAL A 295 -4.38 11.93 -16.40
N PRO A 296 -3.55 12.93 -16.83
CA PRO A 296 -2.25 12.65 -17.42
C PRO A 296 -1.33 11.79 -16.53
N ILE A 297 -1.27 12.07 -15.23
CA ILE A 297 -0.44 11.31 -14.29
C ILE A 297 -0.93 9.85 -14.20
N LEU A 298 -2.22 9.64 -14.01
CA LEU A 298 -2.78 8.29 -13.88
C LEU A 298 -2.63 7.49 -15.19
N GLN A 299 -2.86 8.11 -16.35
CA GLN A 299 -2.67 7.46 -17.64
C GLN A 299 -1.21 7.03 -17.86
N ALA A 300 -0.24 7.83 -17.43
CA ALA A 300 1.17 7.46 -17.50
C ALA A 300 1.47 6.22 -16.63
N ARG A 301 0.88 6.12 -15.43
CA ARG A 301 1.01 4.96 -14.55
C ARG A 301 0.36 3.70 -15.13
N MET A 302 -0.85 3.84 -15.66
CA MET A 302 -1.59 2.74 -16.29
C MET A 302 -0.92 2.19 -17.56
N ALA A 303 -0.06 2.98 -18.21
CA ALA A 303 0.66 2.56 -19.41
C ALA A 303 1.90 1.69 -19.12
N ASP A 304 2.44 1.74 -17.90
CA ASP A 304 3.62 0.96 -17.51
C ASP A 304 3.19 -0.36 -16.84
N PRO A 305 3.53 -1.54 -17.41
CA PRO A 305 3.22 -2.84 -16.81
C PRO A 305 3.68 -3.01 -15.36
N ALA A 306 4.73 -2.30 -14.94
CA ALA A 306 5.23 -2.35 -13.57
C ALA A 306 4.37 -1.58 -12.56
N THR A 307 3.54 -0.63 -13.03
CA THR A 307 2.72 0.25 -12.19
C THR A 307 1.23 0.25 -12.54
N ALA A 308 0.75 -0.73 -13.30
CA ALA A 308 -0.59 -0.72 -13.91
C ALA A 308 -1.54 -1.79 -13.36
N GLU A 309 -1.17 -2.48 -12.27
CA GLU A 309 -2.05 -3.49 -11.68
C GLU A 309 -2.78 -2.97 -10.44
N VAL A 310 -2.11 -2.16 -9.62
CA VAL A 310 -2.69 -1.57 -8.41
C VAL A 310 -2.52 -0.05 -8.46
N MET A 311 -3.64 0.69 -8.41
CA MET A 311 -3.62 2.15 -8.28
C MET A 311 -3.86 2.54 -6.83
N ASP A 312 -2.86 3.12 -6.19
CA ASP A 312 -2.97 3.59 -4.82
C ASP A 312 -3.22 5.11 -4.79
N LEU A 313 -4.47 5.47 -4.51
CA LEU A 313 -4.93 6.84 -4.43
C LEU A 313 -5.13 7.23 -2.98
N PHE A 314 -4.71 8.44 -2.61
CA PHE A 314 -5.09 8.99 -1.31
C PHE A 314 -5.20 10.51 -1.29
N THR A 315 -5.69 11.02 -0.17
CA THR A 315 -5.78 12.46 0.14
C THR A 315 -5.66 12.65 1.66
N HIS A 316 -5.69 13.90 2.11
CA HIS A 316 -5.74 14.23 3.54
C HIS A 316 -7.02 14.97 3.87
N GLU A 317 -7.67 14.62 4.99
CA GLU A 317 -8.94 15.21 5.45
C GLU A 317 -8.83 16.73 5.58
N GLN A 318 -7.72 17.19 6.16
CA GLN A 318 -7.54 18.58 6.57
C GLN A 318 -7.75 19.58 5.43
N TYR A 319 -7.40 19.18 4.19
CA TYR A 319 -7.51 20.01 3.00
C TYR A 319 -8.97 20.25 2.56
N PHE A 320 -9.94 19.50 3.10
CA PHE A 320 -11.36 19.73 2.88
C PHE A 320 -11.91 20.92 3.68
N TRP A 321 -11.32 21.27 4.83
CA TRP A 321 -11.96 22.18 5.76
C TRP A 321 -11.54 23.64 5.55
N PRO A 322 -12.46 24.61 5.37
CA PRO A 322 -12.13 26.02 5.13
C PRO A 322 -11.30 26.70 6.21
N PHE A 323 -11.31 26.19 7.44
CA PHE A 323 -10.51 26.71 8.54
C PHE A 323 -9.05 26.21 8.51
N TYR A 324 -8.75 25.17 7.73
CA TYR A 324 -7.39 24.64 7.64
C TYR A 324 -6.53 25.54 6.76
N ARG A 325 -5.29 25.81 7.20
CA ARG A 325 -4.38 26.76 6.54
C ARG A 325 -4.10 26.45 5.06
N ASN A 326 -4.19 25.17 4.66
CA ASN A 326 -3.98 24.71 3.29
C ASN A 326 -5.29 24.20 2.65
N TYR A 327 -6.44 24.77 3.04
CA TYR A 327 -7.74 24.44 2.44
C TYR A 327 -7.69 24.45 0.90
N VAL A 328 -8.29 23.42 0.28
CA VAL A 328 -8.38 23.24 -1.16
C VAL A 328 -9.87 23.31 -1.56
N PRO A 329 -10.32 24.40 -2.20
CA PRO A 329 -11.75 24.59 -2.49
C PRO A 329 -12.32 23.58 -3.50
N ASP A 330 -11.46 23.02 -4.36
CA ASP A 330 -11.81 22.00 -5.36
C ASP A 330 -11.46 20.57 -4.89
N HIS A 331 -11.33 20.33 -3.58
CA HIS A 331 -10.85 19.06 -3.03
C HIS A 331 -11.67 17.86 -3.54
N PHE A 332 -13.00 17.92 -3.45
CA PHE A 332 -13.87 16.85 -3.94
C PHE A 332 -13.81 16.67 -5.46
N GLU A 333 -13.58 17.73 -6.24
CA GLU A 333 -13.41 17.64 -7.69
C GLU A 333 -12.14 16.86 -8.05
N ARG A 334 -11.06 17.05 -7.29
CA ARG A 334 -9.82 16.28 -7.45
C ARG A 334 -10.01 14.80 -7.12
N LEU A 335 -10.68 14.51 -6.01
CA LEU A 335 -11.05 13.14 -5.61
C LEU A 335 -11.86 12.47 -6.72
N GLU A 336 -12.94 13.12 -7.16
CA GLU A 336 -13.82 12.60 -8.20
C GLU A 336 -13.10 12.38 -9.53
N THR A 337 -12.23 13.32 -9.94
CA THR A 337 -11.46 13.20 -11.18
C THR A 337 -10.55 11.97 -11.17
N ALA A 338 -9.85 11.73 -10.06
CA ALA A 338 -8.99 10.56 -9.91
C ALA A 338 -9.80 9.25 -9.91
N ILE A 339 -10.85 9.20 -9.09
CA ILE A 339 -11.74 8.03 -8.93
C ILE A 339 -12.41 7.67 -10.26
N ARG A 340 -12.99 8.65 -10.95
CA ARG A 340 -13.63 8.45 -12.25
C ARG A 340 -12.61 7.90 -13.26
N CYS A 341 -11.42 8.49 -13.32
CA CYS A 341 -10.37 8.06 -14.26
C CYS A 341 -10.00 6.58 -14.08
N VAL A 342 -9.75 6.12 -12.85
CA VAL A 342 -9.41 4.70 -12.60
C VAL A 342 -10.61 3.78 -12.79
N THR A 343 -11.81 4.23 -12.43
CA THR A 343 -13.04 3.43 -12.55
C THR A 343 -13.42 3.21 -14.02
N GLU A 344 -13.37 4.26 -14.85
CA GLU A 344 -13.60 4.17 -16.30
C GLU A 344 -12.53 3.33 -17.02
N ALA A 345 -11.31 3.29 -16.48
CA ALA A 345 -10.25 2.40 -16.95
C ALA A 345 -10.41 0.93 -16.50
N GLY A 346 -11.48 0.60 -15.76
CA GLY A 346 -11.82 -0.76 -15.36
C GLY A 346 -11.14 -1.26 -14.08
N TYR A 347 -10.51 -0.36 -13.29
CA TYR A 347 -9.96 -0.73 -12.00
C TYR A 347 -11.09 -0.89 -10.99
N ALA A 348 -11.06 -1.99 -10.23
CA ALA A 348 -12.06 -2.22 -9.20
C ALA A 348 -11.63 -1.66 -7.83
N PRO A 349 -12.55 -1.06 -7.06
CA PRO A 349 -12.26 -0.57 -5.72
C PRO A 349 -12.06 -1.74 -4.74
N VAL A 350 -11.03 -1.63 -3.90
CA VAL A 350 -10.67 -2.64 -2.89
C VAL A 350 -10.17 -1.99 -1.60
N PHE A 351 -10.15 -2.77 -0.52
CA PHE A 351 -9.35 -2.45 0.65
C PHE A 351 -8.03 -3.23 0.60
N LEU A 352 -6.87 -2.58 0.72
CA LEU A 352 -5.59 -3.30 0.57
C LEU A 352 -5.35 -4.37 1.62
N HIS A 353 -5.90 -4.21 2.83
CA HIS A 353 -5.69 -5.18 3.90
C HIS A 353 -6.41 -6.52 3.64
N GLU A 354 -7.37 -6.56 2.72
CA GLU A 354 -8.08 -7.78 2.33
C GLU A 354 -7.24 -8.61 1.34
N GLY A 355 -6.86 -9.82 1.72
CA GLY A 355 -6.10 -10.73 0.84
C GLY A 355 -4.73 -10.18 0.44
N LEU A 356 -4.38 -10.27 -0.86
CA LEU A 356 -3.13 -9.75 -1.41
C LEU A 356 -3.38 -8.41 -2.11
N LEU A 357 -3.17 -7.31 -1.38
CA LEU A 357 -3.43 -5.94 -1.87
C LEU A 357 -4.88 -5.77 -2.35
N GLY A 358 -5.87 -6.25 -1.59
CA GLY A 358 -7.28 -6.24 -1.99
C GLY A 358 -7.67 -7.31 -3.02
N GLY A 359 -6.71 -8.14 -3.45
CA GLY A 359 -6.91 -9.26 -4.35
C GLY A 359 -7.22 -10.57 -3.61
N THR A 360 -7.61 -11.59 -4.35
CA THR A 360 -7.73 -12.95 -3.78
C THR A 360 -6.33 -13.41 -3.34
N PRO A 361 -6.14 -13.85 -2.09
CA PRO A 361 -4.84 -14.35 -1.66
C PRO A 361 -4.46 -15.54 -2.56
N PRO A 362 -3.18 -15.67 -2.94
CA PRO A 362 -2.76 -16.81 -3.75
C PRO A 362 -2.93 -18.10 -2.94
N ASP A 363 -3.35 -19.19 -3.59
CA ASP A 363 -3.63 -20.49 -2.96
C ASP A 363 -2.48 -20.93 -2.05
N VAL A 364 -2.57 -20.71 -0.74
CA VAL A 364 -1.53 -21.14 0.20
C VAL A 364 -1.68 -22.64 0.39
N ALA A 365 -1.01 -23.43 -0.44
CA ALA A 365 -0.85 -24.85 -0.21
C ALA A 365 0.03 -25.04 1.04
N GLY A 366 -0.60 -25.39 2.17
CA GLY A 366 0.07 -25.86 3.38
C GLY A 366 0.78 -24.76 4.18
N ALA A 367 0.13 -24.32 5.25
CA ALA A 367 0.85 -23.88 6.45
C ALA A 367 1.43 -25.11 7.17
#